data_AF-A0A916RS74-F1
#
_entry.id   AF-A0A916RS74-F1
#
_cell.length_a   1.000
_cell.length_b   1.000
_cell.length_c   1.000
_cell.angle_alpha   90.00
_cell.angle_beta   90.00
_cell.angle_gamma   90.00
#
_symmetry.space_group_name_H-M   'P 1'
#
loop_
_entity.id
_entity.type
_entity.pdbx_description
1 polymer ?
#
loop_
_entity_poly.entity_id
_entity_poly.type
_entity_poly.pdbx_seq_one_letter_code
_entity_poly.pdbx_strand_id
1 'polypeptide(L)'
;MQAQLRESDFTKYPPEARKLALQHFDLIEQLPVAFAIVFLRQLIDYDWRFPAERAEVDDQLSYLGAMSSDKLQSAMAGFASLSAASSLANEHWWADPIASTEKLTAQLWAQHQMDHFGNVAQQYQHDFRAAVPESEPAIPRLCIAIVGKDAAPGTKLFEKLRPYGTYFTQVNPTDGVNTLLAALNTRAQASPAPYAHWYIEGGSAQPVPNKQIATVSYDALTPVREALLEKMTTVRLSGAVGGPENLRSVLAELRPDQIRAAGAQGDEVLQHFQLSLLTEGSGTQIFSTTFVQWAAREALRRARPLTLVTRYSPRQTQRPMNEMWMASRGPLKVDPQGSLIDADMGAYYTWINQRRLTGAGSSRFIAWFEDQHEAIVVAPAMAKGTVSTSPCDLPKILSWIA
;
A
#
# COMPACT_ATOMS: atom_id res chain seq x y z
N MET A 1 3.14 11.47 39.31
CA MET A 1 3.00 10.01 39.44
C MET A 1 2.93 9.49 38.02
N GLN A 2 3.93 8.74 37.55
CA GLN A 2 3.93 8.24 36.17
C GLN A 2 2.72 7.33 35.97
N ALA A 3 2.08 7.43 34.82
CA ALA A 3 0.99 6.53 34.49
C ALA A 3 1.60 5.14 34.29
N GLN A 4 1.11 4.14 35.04
CA GLN A 4 1.63 2.77 34.96
C GLN A 4 0.78 1.95 33.98
N LEU A 5 1.43 1.34 33.00
CA LEU A 5 0.81 0.42 32.05
C LEU A 5 0.33 -0.83 32.78
N ARG A 6 -0.86 -1.34 32.44
CA ARG A 6 -1.43 -2.57 32.99
C ARG A 6 -1.96 -3.46 31.88
N GLU A 7 -1.95 -4.77 32.10
CA GLU A 7 -2.52 -5.73 31.13
C GLU A 7 -3.99 -5.41 30.76
N SER A 8 -4.78 -4.89 31.71
CA SER A 8 -6.17 -4.49 31.50
C SER A 8 -6.34 -3.40 30.45
N ASP A 9 -5.29 -2.66 30.16
CA ASP A 9 -5.35 -1.50 29.26
C ASP A 9 -5.43 -1.90 27.78
N PHE A 10 -5.06 -3.14 27.45
CA PHE A 10 -5.15 -3.69 26.09
C PHE A 10 -6.53 -4.27 25.76
N THR A 11 -7.53 -4.11 26.63
CA THR A 11 -8.89 -4.65 26.42
C THR A 11 -9.60 -4.14 25.17
N LYS A 12 -9.25 -2.94 24.70
CA LYS A 12 -9.80 -2.33 23.47
C LYS A 12 -9.04 -2.72 22.19
N TYR A 13 -7.92 -3.42 22.30
CA TYR A 13 -7.13 -3.84 21.15
C TYR A 13 -7.85 -4.98 20.42
N PRO A 14 -7.69 -5.10 19.10
CA PRO A 14 -8.14 -6.27 18.35
C PRO A 14 -7.57 -7.59 18.92
N PRO A 15 -8.23 -8.73 18.70
CA PRO A 15 -7.88 -9.99 19.38
C PRO A 15 -6.41 -10.42 19.26
N GLU A 16 -5.83 -10.43 18.05
CA GLU A 16 -4.43 -10.85 17.87
C GLU A 16 -3.44 -9.78 18.34
N ALA A 17 -3.72 -8.50 18.08
CA ALA A 17 -2.97 -7.37 18.62
C ALA A 17 -2.89 -7.40 20.15
N ARG A 18 -4.02 -7.66 20.82
CA ARG A 18 -4.12 -7.80 22.27
C ARG A 18 -3.30 -8.97 22.77
N LYS A 19 -3.43 -10.13 22.12
CA LYS A 19 -2.67 -11.34 22.48
C LYS A 19 -1.17 -11.09 22.42
N LEU A 20 -0.68 -10.45 21.35
CA LEU A 20 0.72 -10.08 21.22
C LEU A 20 1.17 -9.06 22.27
N ALA A 21 0.35 -8.03 22.53
CA ALA A 21 0.66 -7.03 23.55
C ALA A 21 0.82 -7.67 24.94
N LEU A 22 -0.06 -8.60 25.30
CA LEU A 22 0.01 -9.32 26.58
C LEU A 22 1.18 -10.31 26.63
N GLN A 23 1.46 -11.01 25.54
CA GLN A 23 2.60 -11.93 25.46
C GLN A 23 3.95 -11.22 25.63
N HIS A 24 4.05 -9.97 25.18
CA HIS A 24 5.26 -9.15 25.23
C HIS A 24 5.14 -7.98 26.22
N PHE A 25 4.27 -8.10 27.23
CA PHE A 25 3.96 -7.01 28.17
C PHE A 25 5.22 -6.46 28.86
N ASP A 26 6.04 -7.34 29.43
CA ASP A 26 7.27 -6.96 30.15
C ASP A 26 8.26 -6.23 29.24
N LEU A 27 8.31 -6.59 27.96
CA LEU A 27 9.14 -5.89 26.98
C LEU A 27 8.59 -4.48 26.72
N ILE A 28 7.28 -4.38 26.46
CA ILE A 28 6.63 -3.09 26.16
C ILE A 28 6.77 -2.11 27.33
N GLU A 29 6.68 -2.59 28.57
CA GLU A 29 6.87 -1.77 29.78
C GLU A 29 8.29 -1.19 29.88
N GLN A 30 9.30 -1.90 29.36
CA GLN A 30 10.70 -1.46 29.39
C GLN A 30 11.06 -0.47 28.26
N LEU A 31 10.21 -0.31 27.23
CA LEU A 31 10.48 0.57 26.10
C LEU A 31 10.30 2.05 26.49
N PRO A 32 11.15 2.97 25.99
CA PRO A 32 10.91 4.39 26.18
C PRO A 32 9.59 4.82 25.53
N VAL A 33 8.85 5.72 26.19
CA VAL A 33 7.51 6.18 25.76
C VAL A 33 7.49 6.65 24.30
N ALA A 34 8.52 7.38 23.83
CA ALA A 34 8.61 7.81 22.44
C ALA A 34 8.57 6.64 21.45
N PHE A 35 9.28 5.56 21.76
CA PHE A 35 9.32 4.36 20.92
C PHE A 35 8.05 3.52 21.12
N ALA A 36 7.62 3.33 22.37
CA ALA A 36 6.45 2.53 22.71
C ALA A 36 5.17 3.05 22.06
N ILE A 37 4.97 4.37 21.98
CA ILE A 37 3.82 4.97 21.27
C ILE A 37 3.81 4.57 19.79
N VAL A 38 4.95 4.72 19.11
CA VAL A 38 5.07 4.42 17.68
C VAL A 38 4.97 2.91 17.42
N PHE A 39 5.47 2.10 18.34
CA PHE A 39 5.36 0.65 18.30
C PHE A 39 3.90 0.19 18.49
N LEU A 40 3.20 0.68 19.53
CA LEU A 40 1.80 0.35 19.77
C LEU A 40 0.88 0.84 18.66
N ARG A 41 1.22 1.95 17.98
CA ARG A 41 0.51 2.39 16.77
C ARG A 41 0.59 1.36 15.65
N GLN A 42 1.69 0.62 15.55
CA GLN A 42 1.79 -0.46 14.58
C GLN A 42 1.03 -1.70 15.04
N LEU A 43 1.14 -2.03 16.32
CA LEU A 43 0.53 -3.21 16.93
C LEU A 43 -0.99 -3.17 16.91
N ILE A 44 -1.62 -2.01 17.15
CA ILE A 44 -3.08 -1.89 17.22
C ILE A 44 -3.77 -2.28 15.90
N ASP A 45 -3.06 -2.20 14.76
CA ASP A 45 -3.57 -2.57 13.44
C ASP A 45 -3.20 -4.02 13.04
N TYR A 46 -2.59 -4.81 13.93
CA TYR A 46 -2.00 -6.12 13.60
C TYR A 46 -2.98 -7.08 12.91
N ASP A 47 -4.22 -7.16 13.40
CA ASP A 47 -5.27 -8.02 12.86
C ASP A 47 -5.61 -7.69 11.38
N TRP A 48 -5.31 -6.49 10.92
CA TRP A 48 -5.57 -6.05 9.53
C TRP A 48 -4.31 -5.85 8.70
N ARG A 49 -3.14 -6.21 9.24
CA ARG A 49 -1.86 -6.22 8.52
C ARG A 49 -1.76 -7.43 7.59
N PHE A 50 -1.12 -7.24 6.44
CA PHE A 50 -0.75 -8.36 5.58
C PHE A 50 0.33 -9.23 6.23
N PRO A 51 0.51 -10.49 5.79
CA PRO A 51 1.51 -11.39 6.37
C PRO A 51 2.92 -10.80 6.44
N ALA A 52 3.36 -10.05 5.41
CA ALA A 52 4.68 -9.41 5.42
C ALA A 52 4.80 -8.29 6.47
N GLU A 53 3.73 -7.54 6.72
CA GLU A 53 3.68 -6.52 7.78
C GLU A 53 3.62 -7.14 9.17
N ARG A 54 2.91 -8.27 9.34
CA ARG A 54 2.86 -9.01 10.61
C ARG A 54 4.21 -9.62 10.95
N ALA A 55 4.85 -10.27 9.98
CA ALA A 55 6.19 -10.84 10.14
C ALA A 55 7.20 -9.78 10.60
N GLU A 56 7.14 -8.56 10.06
CA GLU A 56 8.02 -7.47 10.50
C GLU A 56 7.78 -7.06 11.96
N VAL A 57 6.53 -7.03 12.43
CA VAL A 57 6.20 -6.76 13.84
C VAL A 57 6.69 -7.91 14.73
N ASP A 58 6.46 -9.16 14.31
CA ASP A 58 6.87 -10.36 15.06
C ASP A 58 8.40 -10.47 15.17
N ASP A 59 9.11 -10.17 14.07
CA ASP A 59 10.56 -10.11 14.00
C ASP A 59 11.11 -9.00 14.91
N GLN A 60 10.45 -7.84 14.93
CA GLN A 60 10.83 -6.72 15.78
C GLN A 60 10.68 -7.06 17.27
N LEU A 61 9.57 -7.70 17.64
CA LEU A 61 9.33 -8.20 19.01
C LEU A 61 10.37 -9.25 19.41
N SER A 62 10.66 -10.18 18.51
CA SER A 62 11.65 -11.24 18.75
C SER A 62 13.07 -10.67 18.90
N TYR A 63 13.45 -9.73 18.04
CA TYR A 63 14.74 -9.05 18.09
C TYR A 63 14.94 -8.30 19.41
N LEU A 64 13.95 -7.49 19.80
CA LEU A 64 14.00 -6.73 21.04
C LEU A 64 13.94 -7.64 22.27
N GLY A 65 13.08 -8.66 22.25
CA GLY A 65 12.92 -9.61 23.36
C GLY A 65 14.12 -10.55 23.57
N ALA A 66 14.95 -10.73 22.56
CA ALA A 66 16.20 -11.51 22.67
C ALA A 66 17.35 -10.71 23.31
N MET A 67 17.21 -9.40 23.50
CA MET A 67 18.24 -8.57 24.13
C MET A 67 18.26 -8.74 25.65
N SER A 68 19.45 -8.71 26.25
CA SER A 68 19.55 -8.48 27.70
C SER A 68 19.09 -7.06 28.03
N SER A 69 18.65 -6.82 29.27
CA SER A 69 18.19 -5.50 29.71
C SER A 69 19.20 -4.39 29.44
N ASP A 70 20.49 -4.62 29.68
CA ASP A 70 21.56 -3.64 29.40
C ASP A 70 21.67 -3.30 27.91
N LYS A 71 21.55 -4.32 27.03
CA LYS A 71 21.60 -4.12 25.58
C LYS A 71 20.35 -3.39 25.09
N LEU A 72 19.17 -3.75 25.62
CA LEU A 72 17.91 -3.08 25.30
C LEU A 72 17.97 -1.61 25.70
N GLN A 73 18.43 -1.30 26.91
CA GLN A 73 18.62 0.09 27.37
C GLN A 73 19.61 0.85 26.47
N SER A 74 20.73 0.24 26.10
CA SER A 74 21.69 0.87 25.19
C SER A 74 21.10 1.13 23.80
N ALA A 75 20.35 0.17 23.24
CA ALA A 75 19.70 0.33 21.94
C ALA A 75 18.60 1.41 21.97
N MET A 76 17.92 1.55 23.12
CA MET A 76 16.81 2.47 23.31
C MET A 76 17.23 3.85 23.86
N ALA A 77 18.51 4.05 24.20
CA ALA A 77 19.02 5.26 24.85
C ALA A 77 18.73 6.54 24.05
N GLY A 78 18.81 6.48 22.72
CA GLY A 78 18.46 7.59 21.84
C GLY A 78 17.01 8.04 22.01
N PHE A 79 16.06 7.09 22.09
CA PHE A 79 14.66 7.38 22.31
C PHE A 79 14.37 7.84 23.75
N ALA A 80 15.06 7.26 24.73
CA ALA A 80 14.94 7.66 26.14
C ALA A 80 15.43 9.10 26.39
N SER A 81 16.34 9.61 25.57
CA SER A 81 16.85 10.99 25.67
C SER A 81 15.86 12.09 25.22
N LEU A 82 14.74 11.71 24.60
CA LEU A 82 13.76 12.67 24.07
C LEU A 82 12.90 13.27 25.20
N SER A 83 13.16 14.53 25.56
CA SER A 83 12.37 15.27 26.54
C SER A 83 10.89 15.38 26.17
N ALA A 84 10.55 15.43 24.87
CA ALA A 84 9.18 15.44 24.36
C ALA A 84 8.32 14.29 24.90
N ALA A 85 8.92 13.11 25.16
CA ALA A 85 8.17 11.98 25.70
C ALA A 85 7.83 12.10 27.19
N SER A 86 8.47 13.03 27.92
CA SER A 86 8.31 13.17 29.38
C SER A 86 6.93 13.68 29.77
N SER A 87 6.33 14.55 28.96
CA SER A 87 4.95 15.01 29.13
C SER A 87 3.94 13.89 28.93
N LEU A 88 4.18 13.03 27.93
CA LEU A 88 3.30 11.92 27.59
C LEU A 88 3.43 10.74 28.57
N ALA A 89 4.55 10.61 29.27
CA ALA A 89 4.76 9.56 30.27
C ALA A 89 3.77 9.60 31.46
N ASN A 90 3.11 10.74 31.67
CA ASN A 90 2.06 10.88 32.69
C ASN A 90 0.63 10.71 32.12
N GLU A 91 0.50 10.49 30.82
CA GLU A 91 -0.78 10.25 30.14
C GLU A 91 -1.00 8.75 29.88
N HIS A 92 -2.24 8.36 29.57
CA HIS A 92 -2.59 7.00 29.14
C HIS A 92 -2.30 6.80 27.64
N TRP A 93 -1.04 6.98 27.24
CA TRP A 93 -0.61 6.99 25.83
C TRP A 93 -0.85 5.65 25.10
N TRP A 94 -0.98 4.56 25.84
CA TRP A 94 -1.30 3.23 25.32
C TRP A 94 -2.78 3.01 24.97
N ALA A 95 -3.68 3.82 25.52
CA ALA A 95 -5.12 3.67 25.35
C ALA A 95 -5.59 4.11 23.95
N ASP A 96 -4.89 5.07 23.36
CA ASP A 96 -5.06 5.54 21.99
C ASP A 96 -3.69 5.85 21.37
N PRO A 97 -3.02 4.84 20.78
CA PRO A 97 -1.72 5.05 20.14
C PRO A 97 -1.78 6.00 18.94
N ILE A 98 -2.94 6.17 18.30
CA ILE A 98 -3.12 7.05 17.15
C ILE A 98 -3.02 8.51 17.61
N ALA A 99 -3.90 8.91 18.53
CA ALA A 99 -3.89 10.25 19.09
C ALA A 99 -2.57 10.56 19.82
N SER A 100 -1.98 9.56 20.47
CA SER A 100 -0.69 9.72 21.17
C SER A 100 0.47 9.95 20.20
N THR A 101 0.45 9.34 19.01
CA THR A 101 1.45 9.59 17.96
C THR A 101 1.35 11.02 17.44
N GLU A 102 0.14 11.55 17.26
CA GLU A 102 -0.08 12.94 16.85
C GLU A 102 0.46 13.93 17.90
N LYS A 103 0.16 13.70 19.18
CA LYS A 103 0.69 14.49 20.30
C LYS A 103 2.21 14.43 20.38
N LEU A 104 2.80 13.24 20.26
CA LEU A 104 4.25 13.05 20.26
C LEU A 104 4.89 13.87 19.13
N THR A 105 4.33 13.78 17.92
CA THR A 105 4.83 14.53 16.76
C THR A 105 4.76 16.04 17.00
N ALA A 106 3.64 16.55 17.52
CA ALA A 106 3.48 17.97 17.85
C ALA A 106 4.52 18.44 18.89
N GLN A 107 4.80 17.63 19.92
CA GLN A 107 5.78 17.96 20.96
C GLN A 107 7.22 17.90 20.42
N LEU A 108 7.55 16.92 19.57
CA LEU A 108 8.85 16.82 18.90
C LEU A 108 9.13 18.07 18.06
N TRP A 109 8.14 18.58 17.33
CA TRP A 109 8.27 19.84 16.59
C TRP A 109 8.44 21.05 17.51
N ALA A 110 7.58 21.18 18.52
CA ALA A 110 7.63 22.31 19.45
C ALA A 110 8.97 22.39 20.22
N GLN A 111 9.62 21.25 20.45
CA GLN A 111 10.90 21.17 21.16
C GLN A 111 12.11 21.05 20.22
N HIS A 112 11.91 21.14 18.90
CA HIS A 112 12.98 20.99 17.90
C HIS A 112 13.72 19.63 17.98
N GLN A 113 13.03 18.56 18.37
CA GLN A 113 13.57 17.21 18.53
C GLN A 113 13.23 16.27 17.37
N MET A 114 12.52 16.74 16.34
CA MET A 114 12.11 15.92 15.20
C MET A 114 13.29 15.30 14.44
N ASP A 115 14.36 16.05 14.22
CA ASP A 115 15.57 15.55 13.54
C ASP A 115 16.29 14.49 14.38
N HIS A 116 16.38 14.71 15.70
CA HIS A 116 16.97 13.72 16.62
C HIS A 116 16.16 12.43 16.63
N PHE A 117 14.82 12.52 16.74
CA PHE A 117 13.94 11.37 16.63
C PHE A 117 14.14 10.63 15.29
N GLY A 118 14.20 11.36 14.18
CA GLY A 118 14.43 10.81 12.85
C GLY A 118 15.76 10.04 12.75
N ASN A 119 16.85 10.63 13.24
CA ASN A 119 18.18 10.01 13.23
C ASN A 119 18.22 8.74 14.09
N VAL A 120 17.67 8.78 15.31
CA VAL A 120 17.61 7.61 16.20
C VAL A 120 16.74 6.50 15.59
N ALA A 121 15.60 6.85 14.98
CA ALA A 121 14.74 5.87 14.32
C ALA A 121 15.41 5.21 13.11
N GLN A 122 16.16 5.98 12.31
CA GLN A 122 16.93 5.44 11.19
C GLN A 122 18.04 4.50 11.67
N GLN A 123 18.78 4.88 12.73
CA GLN A 123 19.81 4.04 13.31
C GLN A 123 19.22 2.72 13.84
N TYR A 124 18.12 2.80 14.59
CA TYR A 124 17.41 1.62 15.08
C TYR A 124 16.96 0.70 13.93
N GLN A 125 16.36 1.26 12.87
CA GLN A 125 15.94 0.49 11.71
C GLN A 125 17.12 -0.17 11.00
N HIS A 126 18.25 0.53 10.90
CA HIS A 126 19.48 -0.03 10.34
C HIS A 126 19.97 -1.23 11.14
N ASP A 127 20.08 -1.09 12.46
CA ASP A 127 20.56 -2.16 13.35
C ASP A 127 19.61 -3.37 13.34
N PHE A 128 18.29 -3.11 13.39
CA PHE A 128 17.27 -4.15 13.27
C PHE A 128 17.38 -4.91 11.95
N ARG A 129 17.48 -4.20 10.81
CA ARG A 129 17.58 -4.84 9.48
C ARG A 129 18.91 -5.57 9.27
N ALA A 130 19.98 -5.13 9.92
CA ALA A 130 21.25 -5.84 9.90
C ALA A 130 21.19 -7.15 10.70
N ALA A 131 20.49 -7.15 11.84
CA ALA A 131 20.31 -8.33 12.69
C ALA A 131 19.26 -9.31 12.15
N VAL A 132 18.19 -8.80 11.56
CA VAL A 132 17.07 -9.56 11.01
C VAL A 132 16.84 -9.14 9.55
N PRO A 133 17.65 -9.69 8.61
CA PRO A 133 17.49 -9.38 7.20
C PRO A 133 16.15 -9.91 6.67
N GLU A 134 15.52 -9.15 5.78
CA GLU A 134 14.28 -9.58 5.15
C GLU A 134 14.53 -10.84 4.29
N SER A 135 13.60 -11.79 4.34
CA SER A 135 13.67 -12.99 3.51
C SER A 135 13.55 -12.67 2.01
N GLU A 136 14.40 -13.31 1.21
CA GLU A 136 14.29 -13.27 -0.25
C GLU A 136 12.95 -13.87 -0.72
N PRO A 137 12.34 -13.34 -1.80
CA PRO A 137 11.08 -13.88 -2.30
C PRO A 137 11.28 -15.29 -2.87
N ALA A 138 10.31 -16.17 -2.65
CA ALA A 138 10.36 -17.57 -3.09
C ALA A 138 10.55 -17.74 -4.62
N ILE A 139 10.09 -16.76 -5.41
CA ILE A 139 10.35 -16.66 -6.85
C ILE A 139 10.61 -15.20 -7.22
N PRO A 140 11.30 -14.92 -8.34
CA PRO A 140 11.48 -13.55 -8.83
C PRO A 140 10.15 -12.83 -9.00
N ARG A 141 10.04 -11.62 -8.45
CA ARG A 141 8.81 -10.83 -8.50
C ARG A 141 8.50 -10.43 -9.94
N LEU A 142 7.22 -10.48 -10.33
CA LEU A 142 6.75 -10.03 -11.63
C LEU A 142 5.66 -8.97 -11.48
N CYS A 143 5.91 -7.78 -12.01
CA CYS A 143 4.91 -6.72 -12.10
C CYS A 143 4.52 -6.50 -13.57
N ILE A 144 3.23 -6.37 -13.85
CA ILE A 144 2.68 -6.15 -15.18
C ILE A 144 1.77 -4.92 -15.12
N ALA A 145 2.06 -3.90 -15.91
CA ALA A 145 1.23 -2.72 -16.09
C ALA A 145 0.57 -2.72 -17.47
N ILE A 146 -0.75 -2.83 -17.50
CA ILE A 146 -1.58 -2.73 -18.70
C ILE A 146 -2.13 -1.32 -18.76
N VAL A 147 -1.76 -0.56 -19.78
CA VAL A 147 -2.07 0.87 -19.89
C VAL A 147 -2.87 1.16 -21.17
N GLY A 148 -3.65 2.24 -21.18
CA GLY A 148 -4.21 2.76 -22.43
C GLY A 148 -5.47 2.09 -22.94
N LYS A 149 -6.23 1.40 -22.08
CA LYS A 149 -7.58 0.93 -22.42
C LYS A 149 -8.40 2.06 -23.06
N ASP A 150 -8.96 1.79 -24.23
CA ASP A 150 -9.74 2.72 -25.06
C ASP A 150 -8.98 3.98 -25.56
N ALA A 151 -7.66 4.07 -25.37
CA ALA A 151 -6.86 5.20 -25.84
C ALA A 151 -6.35 4.98 -27.27
N ALA A 152 -6.25 6.08 -28.04
CA ALA A 152 -5.71 6.03 -29.39
C ALA A 152 -4.17 6.04 -29.38
N PRO A 153 -3.52 5.42 -30.38
CA PRO A 153 -2.07 5.53 -30.53
C PRO A 153 -1.65 6.95 -30.91
N GLY A 154 -0.37 7.28 -30.70
CA GLY A 154 0.22 8.57 -31.12
C GLY A 154 0.97 9.33 -30.03
N THR A 155 0.85 8.90 -28.77
CA THR A 155 1.71 9.38 -27.68
C THR A 155 2.94 8.49 -27.57
N LYS A 156 4.13 9.08 -27.37
CA LYS A 156 5.33 8.30 -27.06
C LYS A 156 5.22 7.74 -25.65
N LEU A 157 5.21 6.42 -25.53
CA LEU A 157 5.10 5.74 -24.24
C LEU A 157 6.43 5.20 -23.72
N PHE A 158 6.43 4.96 -22.42
CA PHE A 158 7.45 4.28 -21.65
C PHE A 158 8.82 4.95 -21.67
N GLU A 159 8.91 6.24 -22.00
CA GLU A 159 10.18 6.95 -22.14
C GLU A 159 11.05 6.85 -20.88
N LYS A 160 10.42 6.92 -19.69
CA LYS A 160 11.09 6.77 -18.39
C LYS A 160 11.56 5.34 -18.10
N LEU A 161 10.93 4.34 -18.71
CA LEU A 161 11.27 2.93 -18.54
C LEU A 161 12.34 2.47 -19.54
N ARG A 162 12.45 3.11 -20.72
CA ARG A 162 13.40 2.75 -21.80
C ARG A 162 14.84 2.53 -21.34
N PRO A 163 15.44 3.38 -20.47
CA PRO A 163 16.81 3.16 -20.02
C PRO A 163 17.03 1.85 -19.26
N TYR A 164 15.97 1.22 -18.76
CA TYR A 164 16.05 0.07 -17.86
C TYR A 164 15.75 -1.27 -18.54
N GLY A 165 15.23 -1.26 -19.77
CA GLY A 165 14.76 -2.48 -20.43
C GLY A 165 14.83 -2.45 -21.95
N THR A 166 14.19 -3.44 -22.56
CA THR A 166 14.01 -3.53 -24.02
C THR A 166 12.60 -3.07 -24.36
N TYR A 167 12.51 -2.11 -25.29
CA TYR A 167 11.24 -1.61 -25.83
C TYR A 167 10.89 -2.35 -27.12
N PHE A 168 9.67 -2.88 -27.21
CA PHE A 168 9.16 -3.65 -28.34
C PHE A 168 8.13 -2.80 -29.09
N THR A 169 8.25 -2.75 -30.41
CA THR A 169 7.34 -1.97 -31.28
C THR A 169 6.47 -2.82 -32.20
N GLN A 170 6.60 -4.15 -32.15
CA GLN A 170 5.84 -5.09 -32.98
C GLN A 170 5.27 -6.25 -32.15
N VAL A 171 4.69 -5.94 -30.99
CA VAL A 171 3.97 -6.91 -30.16
C VAL A 171 2.62 -7.22 -30.82
N ASN A 172 2.24 -8.48 -30.95
CA ASN A 172 0.88 -8.84 -31.34
C ASN A 172 -0.06 -8.62 -30.14
N PRO A 173 -1.05 -7.70 -30.24
CA PRO A 173 -1.93 -7.37 -29.12
C PRO A 173 -3.04 -8.40 -28.89
N THR A 174 -3.24 -9.33 -29.81
CA THR A 174 -4.38 -10.27 -29.80
C THR A 174 -4.43 -11.02 -28.47
N ASP A 175 -5.58 -10.94 -27.79
CA ASP A 175 -5.85 -11.61 -26.52
C ASP A 175 -4.88 -11.28 -25.37
N GLY A 176 -4.27 -10.08 -25.42
CA GLY A 176 -3.17 -9.73 -24.53
C GLY A 176 -3.54 -9.67 -23.06
N VAL A 177 -4.71 -9.12 -22.71
CA VAL A 177 -5.18 -9.07 -21.31
C VAL A 177 -5.36 -10.48 -20.75
N ASN A 178 -6.05 -11.37 -21.47
CA ASN A 178 -6.26 -12.76 -21.05
C ASN A 178 -4.94 -13.52 -20.92
N THR A 179 -4.00 -13.29 -21.83
CA THR A 179 -2.65 -13.87 -21.75
C THR A 179 -1.93 -13.46 -20.46
N LEU A 180 -1.94 -12.18 -20.11
CA LEU A 180 -1.27 -11.66 -18.92
C LEU A 180 -1.95 -12.13 -17.62
N LEU A 181 -3.29 -12.20 -17.61
CA LEU A 181 -4.05 -12.76 -16.49
C LEU A 181 -3.86 -14.28 -16.35
N ALA A 182 -3.71 -15.01 -17.46
CA ALA A 182 -3.37 -16.44 -17.43
C ALA A 182 -1.96 -16.66 -16.87
N ALA A 183 -1.01 -15.78 -17.16
CA ALA A 183 0.33 -15.81 -16.55
C ALA A 183 0.29 -15.55 -15.04
N LEU A 184 -0.52 -14.58 -14.59
CA LEU A 184 -0.80 -14.35 -13.17
C LEU A 184 -1.37 -15.61 -12.51
N ASN A 185 -2.38 -16.23 -13.13
CA ASN A 185 -3.01 -17.44 -12.64
C ASN A 185 -2.04 -18.62 -12.54
N THR A 186 -1.22 -18.83 -13.56
CA THR A 186 -0.20 -19.89 -13.60
C THR A 186 0.80 -19.72 -12.45
N ARG A 187 1.27 -18.48 -12.22
CA ARG A 187 2.18 -18.18 -11.11
C ARG A 187 1.50 -18.37 -9.75
N ALA A 188 0.24 -17.98 -9.61
CA ALA A 188 -0.52 -18.18 -8.37
C ALA A 188 -0.74 -19.67 -8.05
N GLN A 189 -0.90 -20.52 -9.05
CA GLN A 189 -0.99 -21.97 -8.87
C GLN A 189 0.38 -22.60 -8.52
N ALA A 190 1.46 -22.11 -9.14
CA ALA A 190 2.81 -22.64 -8.93
C ALA A 190 3.43 -22.21 -7.59
N SER A 191 3.02 -21.08 -7.02
CA SER A 191 3.56 -20.55 -5.76
C SER A 191 2.46 -19.96 -4.87
N PRO A 192 1.52 -20.79 -4.38
CA PRO A 192 0.38 -20.32 -3.62
C PRO A 192 0.83 -19.76 -2.27
N ALA A 193 0.47 -18.50 -2.00
CA ALA A 193 0.64 -17.88 -0.69
C ALA A 193 -0.38 -16.74 -0.50
N PRO A 194 -0.86 -16.49 0.74
CA PRO A 194 -1.81 -15.42 1.01
C PRO A 194 -1.29 -14.06 0.52
N TYR A 195 -2.09 -13.38 -0.31
CA TYR A 195 -1.76 -12.08 -0.90
C TYR A 195 -0.43 -12.04 -1.68
N ALA A 196 0.06 -13.17 -2.18
CA ALA A 196 1.27 -13.19 -3.01
C ALA A 196 0.99 -12.81 -4.47
N HIS A 197 -0.27 -12.84 -4.89
CA HIS A 197 -0.68 -12.60 -6.28
C HIS A 197 -1.85 -11.61 -6.32
N TRP A 198 -1.71 -10.55 -7.10
CA TRP A 198 -2.65 -9.44 -7.12
C TRP A 198 -3.09 -9.07 -8.53
N TYR A 199 -4.37 -8.72 -8.65
CA TYR A 199 -4.93 -8.03 -9.81
C TYR A 199 -5.65 -6.75 -9.35
N ILE A 200 -5.17 -5.61 -9.84
CA ILE A 200 -5.70 -4.29 -9.53
C ILE A 200 -6.26 -3.68 -10.82
N GLU A 201 -7.53 -3.33 -10.82
CA GLU A 201 -8.25 -2.84 -12.00
C GLU A 201 -8.88 -1.45 -11.76
N GLY A 202 -8.69 -0.54 -12.71
CA GLY A 202 -9.25 0.82 -12.65
C GLY A 202 -10.73 0.92 -13.05
N GLY A 203 -11.32 -0.15 -13.58
CA GLY A 203 -12.75 -0.24 -13.88
C GLY A 203 -13.34 -1.55 -13.36
N SER A 204 -14.08 -2.26 -14.22
CA SER A 204 -14.66 -3.56 -13.93
C SER A 204 -13.62 -4.67 -14.12
N ALA A 205 -13.34 -5.42 -13.05
CA ALA A 205 -12.37 -6.52 -13.09
C ALA A 205 -12.85 -7.64 -14.01
N GLN A 206 -11.94 -8.10 -14.87
CA GLN A 206 -12.14 -9.37 -15.56
C GLN A 206 -12.07 -10.53 -14.54
N PRO A 207 -12.92 -11.56 -14.66
CA PRO A 207 -12.88 -12.70 -13.76
C PRO A 207 -11.52 -13.40 -13.81
N VAL A 208 -10.90 -13.59 -12.64
CA VAL A 208 -9.74 -14.46 -12.47
C VAL A 208 -10.18 -15.76 -11.81
N PRO A 209 -9.85 -16.94 -12.36
CA PRO A 209 -10.39 -18.21 -11.87
C PRO A 209 -9.85 -18.61 -10.49
N ASN A 210 -8.61 -18.20 -10.17
CA ASN A 210 -7.98 -18.53 -8.89
C ASN A 210 -8.38 -17.54 -7.80
N LYS A 211 -9.13 -18.01 -6.80
CA LYS A 211 -9.59 -17.25 -5.63
C LYS A 211 -8.46 -16.79 -4.69
N GLN A 212 -7.25 -17.32 -4.84
CA GLN A 212 -6.07 -16.88 -4.08
C GLN A 212 -5.47 -15.57 -4.62
N ILE A 213 -5.91 -15.11 -5.80
CA ILE A 213 -5.52 -13.81 -6.34
C ILE A 213 -6.32 -12.73 -5.64
N ALA A 214 -5.64 -11.89 -4.87
CA ALA A 214 -6.24 -10.71 -4.27
C ALA A 214 -6.64 -9.73 -5.38
N THR A 215 -7.95 -9.53 -5.54
CA THR A 215 -8.51 -8.68 -6.60
C THR A 215 -9.14 -7.44 -6.01
N VAL A 216 -8.74 -6.28 -6.53
CA VAL A 216 -9.27 -4.98 -6.12
C VAL A 216 -9.62 -4.20 -7.38
N SER A 217 -10.86 -3.73 -7.49
CA SER A 217 -11.31 -2.97 -8.64
C SER A 217 -12.06 -1.70 -8.24
N TYR A 218 -11.87 -0.65 -9.03
CA TYR A 218 -12.47 0.65 -8.78
C TYR A 218 -14.00 0.59 -8.86
N ASP A 219 -14.53 -0.14 -9.85
CA ASP A 219 -15.98 -0.27 -10.05
C ASP A 219 -16.63 -1.09 -8.93
N ALA A 220 -15.98 -2.15 -8.45
CA ALA A 220 -16.50 -2.95 -7.33
C ALA A 220 -16.56 -2.17 -6.02
N LEU A 221 -15.73 -1.14 -5.87
CA LEU A 221 -15.73 -0.25 -4.71
C LEU A 221 -16.71 0.93 -4.83
N THR A 222 -17.52 1.02 -5.89
CA THR A 222 -18.51 2.10 -6.06
C THR A 222 -19.41 2.28 -4.83
N PRO A 223 -20.00 1.24 -4.22
CA PRO A 223 -20.84 1.42 -3.03
C PRO A 223 -20.07 2.01 -1.84
N VAL A 224 -18.81 1.61 -1.66
CA VAL A 224 -17.94 2.13 -0.59
C VAL A 224 -17.59 3.60 -0.86
N ARG A 225 -17.27 3.94 -2.11
CA ARG A 225 -16.99 5.32 -2.53
C ARG A 225 -18.19 6.23 -2.33
N GLU A 226 -19.38 5.78 -2.69
CA GLU A 226 -20.63 6.54 -2.50
C GLU A 226 -20.92 6.79 -1.02
N ALA A 227 -20.84 5.75 -0.18
CA ALA A 227 -21.04 5.87 1.27
C ALA A 227 -19.99 6.78 1.93
N LEU A 228 -18.74 6.73 1.49
CA LEU A 228 -17.68 7.63 1.94
C LEU A 228 -17.98 9.09 1.59
N LEU A 229 -18.35 9.36 0.34
CA LEU A 229 -18.68 10.72 -0.11
C LEU A 229 -19.88 11.30 0.64
N GLU A 230 -20.89 10.48 0.91
CA GLU A 230 -22.03 10.85 1.75
C GLU A 230 -21.58 11.21 3.17
N LYS A 231 -20.77 10.36 3.81
CA LYS A 231 -20.23 10.61 5.15
C LYS A 231 -19.39 11.89 5.20
N MET A 232 -18.52 12.11 4.23
CA MET A 232 -17.70 13.32 4.11
C MET A 232 -18.58 14.58 3.97
N THR A 233 -19.68 14.47 3.20
CA THR A 233 -20.64 15.56 3.01
C THR A 233 -21.38 15.88 4.32
N THR A 234 -21.83 14.86 5.05
CA THR A 234 -22.50 15.05 6.36
C THR A 234 -21.58 15.70 7.39
N VAL A 235 -20.33 15.25 7.52
CA VAL A 235 -19.35 15.86 8.45
C VAL A 235 -19.15 17.33 8.12
N ARG A 236 -18.99 17.66 6.83
CA ARG A 236 -18.85 19.06 6.37
C ARG A 236 -20.08 19.92 6.65
N LEU A 237 -21.29 19.40 6.41
CA LEU A 237 -22.54 20.15 6.58
C LEU A 237 -22.94 20.32 8.05
N SER A 238 -22.50 19.44 8.95
CA SER A 238 -22.85 19.45 10.37
C SER A 238 -22.31 20.67 11.16
N GLY A 239 -21.48 21.51 10.56
CA GLY A 239 -21.08 22.81 11.12
C GLY A 239 -20.22 22.75 12.41
N ALA A 240 -19.86 21.57 12.90
CA ALA A 240 -19.11 21.41 14.13
C ALA A 240 -17.61 21.69 13.93
N VAL A 241 -17.18 22.97 13.89
CA VAL A 241 -15.78 23.50 14.02
C VAL A 241 -14.68 22.81 13.17
N GLY A 242 -15.05 21.85 12.33
CA GLY A 242 -14.14 20.83 11.83
C GLY A 242 -13.74 21.15 10.42
N GLY A 243 -12.66 21.92 10.28
CA GLY A 243 -11.95 22.07 9.02
C GLY A 243 -11.39 20.74 8.48
N PRO A 244 -10.56 20.78 7.43
CA PRO A 244 -9.97 19.60 6.79
C PRO A 244 -9.35 18.58 7.76
N GLU A 245 -8.80 19.03 8.89
CA GLU A 245 -8.21 18.16 9.92
C GLU A 245 -9.24 17.27 10.63
N ASN A 246 -10.43 17.77 10.97
CA ASN A 246 -11.48 16.95 11.59
C ASN A 246 -11.95 15.86 10.63
N LEU A 247 -12.09 16.22 9.35
CA LEU A 247 -12.41 15.23 8.31
C LEU A 247 -11.32 14.18 8.18
N ARG A 248 -10.05 14.58 8.24
CA ARG A 248 -8.90 13.65 8.24
C ARG A 248 -8.96 12.68 9.42
N SER A 249 -9.21 13.16 10.64
CA SER A 249 -9.34 12.32 11.83
C SER A 249 -10.51 11.35 11.73
N VAL A 250 -11.68 11.81 11.30
CA VAL A 250 -12.88 10.95 11.09
C VAL A 250 -12.62 9.86 10.05
N LEU A 251 -11.89 10.17 8.98
CA LEU A 251 -11.54 9.18 7.94
C LEU A 251 -10.45 8.21 8.41
N ALA A 252 -9.54 8.64 9.29
CA ALA A 252 -8.47 7.80 9.83
C ALA A 252 -8.98 6.74 10.82
N GLU A 253 -10.06 7.03 11.55
CA GLU A 253 -10.68 6.10 12.52
C GLU A 253 -11.75 5.19 11.91
N LEU A 254 -11.98 5.34 10.61
CA LEU A 254 -13.09 4.71 9.92
C LEU A 254 -12.85 3.22 9.74
N ARG A 255 -13.82 2.41 10.19
CA ARG A 255 -13.74 0.95 10.05
C ARG A 255 -14.64 0.43 8.92
N PRO A 256 -14.32 -0.73 8.31
CA PRO A 256 -15.12 -1.30 7.22
C PRO A 256 -16.61 -1.50 7.55
N ASP A 257 -16.92 -1.87 8.79
CA ASP A 257 -18.29 -2.07 9.29
C ASP A 257 -19.09 -0.76 9.42
N GLN A 258 -18.41 0.39 9.46
CA GLN A 258 -19.04 1.71 9.57
C GLN A 258 -19.37 2.36 8.23
N ILE A 259 -18.90 1.79 7.12
CA ILE A 259 -19.14 2.27 5.74
C ILE A 259 -19.95 1.27 4.92
N ARG A 260 -19.92 -0.02 5.28
CA ARG A 260 -20.84 -1.00 4.70
C ARG A 260 -22.19 -0.94 5.40
N ALA A 261 -23.27 -0.94 4.61
CA ALA A 261 -24.52 -1.51 5.11
C ALA A 261 -24.22 -2.93 5.63
N ALA A 262 -24.62 -3.19 6.87
CA ALA A 262 -24.26 -4.35 7.67
C ALA A 262 -24.17 -5.70 6.89
N GLY A 263 -23.11 -6.49 7.17
CA GLY A 263 -23.15 -7.95 6.95
C GLY A 263 -22.22 -8.58 5.90
N ALA A 264 -21.15 -7.93 5.45
CA ALA A 264 -20.29 -8.52 4.41
C ALA A 264 -19.27 -9.54 4.99
N GLN A 265 -19.65 -10.83 5.01
CA GLN A 265 -18.72 -11.95 5.09
C GLN A 265 -17.58 -11.76 4.06
N GLY A 266 -16.33 -11.93 4.48
CA GLY A 266 -15.19 -11.81 3.57
C GLY A 266 -13.87 -11.60 4.29
N ASP A 267 -12.82 -11.39 3.49
CA ASP A 267 -11.43 -11.22 3.95
C ASP A 267 -11.21 -9.84 4.61
N GLU A 268 -11.28 -9.76 5.94
CA GLU A 268 -11.17 -8.50 6.70
C GLU A 268 -9.91 -7.68 6.41
N VAL A 269 -8.77 -8.34 6.18
CA VAL A 269 -7.50 -7.67 5.82
C VAL A 269 -7.68 -6.94 4.49
N LEU A 270 -8.26 -7.60 3.49
CA LEU A 270 -8.52 -6.99 2.18
C LEU A 270 -9.59 -5.88 2.28
N GLN A 271 -10.60 -6.03 3.14
CA GLN A 271 -11.61 -5.00 3.36
C GLN A 271 -11.00 -3.73 3.96
N HIS A 272 -10.13 -3.89 4.96
CA HIS A 272 -9.42 -2.78 5.58
C HIS A 272 -8.44 -2.13 4.60
N PHE A 273 -7.76 -2.93 3.77
CA PHE A 273 -6.93 -2.42 2.69
C PHE A 273 -7.75 -1.56 1.72
N GLN A 274 -8.87 -2.07 1.19
CA GLN A 274 -9.75 -1.34 0.27
C GLN A 274 -10.25 -0.01 0.86
N LEU A 275 -10.63 0.00 2.14
CA LEU A 275 -11.03 1.22 2.82
C LEU A 275 -9.86 2.22 2.92
N SER A 276 -8.69 1.75 3.35
CA SER A 276 -7.48 2.61 3.45
C SER A 276 -7.09 3.24 2.12
N LEU A 277 -7.29 2.53 0.99
CA LEU A 277 -7.04 3.11 -0.33
C LEU A 277 -7.91 4.35 -0.58
N LEU A 278 -9.16 4.34 -0.09
CA LEU A 278 -10.15 5.39 -0.28
C LEU A 278 -10.14 6.46 0.83
N THR A 279 -9.46 6.25 1.96
CA THR A 279 -9.38 7.24 3.04
C THR A 279 -8.01 7.94 3.09
N GLU A 280 -6.95 7.23 2.71
CA GLU A 280 -5.57 7.76 2.77
C GLU A 280 -5.05 8.20 1.40
N GLY A 281 -5.58 7.62 0.32
CA GLY A 281 -5.22 7.98 -1.04
C GLY A 281 -5.87 9.29 -1.48
N SER A 282 -5.07 10.29 -1.84
CA SER A 282 -5.60 11.51 -2.44
C SER A 282 -6.16 11.22 -3.83
N GLY A 283 -7.44 11.53 -4.07
CA GLY A 283 -8.07 11.40 -5.38
C GLY A 283 -8.50 9.98 -5.77
N THR A 284 -8.24 8.97 -4.94
CA THR A 284 -8.61 7.57 -5.19
C THR A 284 -10.11 7.31 -5.11
N GLN A 285 -10.88 8.25 -4.58
CA GLN A 285 -12.36 8.21 -4.55
C GLN A 285 -12.96 8.67 -5.89
N ILE A 286 -12.17 9.39 -6.70
CA ILE A 286 -12.61 10.20 -7.83
C ILE A 286 -12.03 9.69 -9.15
N PHE A 287 -10.73 9.36 -9.17
CA PHE A 287 -10.02 8.97 -10.38
C PHE A 287 -9.53 7.53 -10.32
N SER A 288 -9.95 6.72 -11.30
CA SER A 288 -9.55 5.32 -11.46
C SER A 288 -8.04 5.15 -11.63
N THR A 289 -7.38 6.05 -12.37
CA THR A 289 -5.93 5.98 -12.62
C THR A 289 -5.14 6.20 -11.33
N THR A 290 -5.52 7.21 -10.54
CA THR A 290 -4.95 7.46 -9.20
C THR A 290 -5.22 6.30 -8.25
N PHE A 291 -6.42 5.71 -8.30
CA PHE A 291 -6.76 4.51 -7.53
C PHE A 291 -5.82 3.35 -7.86
N VAL A 292 -5.62 3.00 -9.13
CA VAL A 292 -4.73 1.89 -9.53
C VAL A 292 -3.29 2.18 -9.11
N GLN A 293 -2.79 3.39 -9.34
CA GLN A 293 -1.44 3.78 -8.95
C GLN A 293 -1.23 3.67 -7.43
N TRP A 294 -2.17 4.19 -6.63
CA TRP A 294 -2.10 4.14 -5.16
C TRP A 294 -2.21 2.70 -4.65
N ALA A 295 -3.17 1.94 -5.18
CA ALA A 295 -3.36 0.54 -4.81
C ALA A 295 -2.14 -0.32 -5.13
N ALA A 296 -1.50 -0.10 -6.28
CA ALA A 296 -0.25 -0.79 -6.65
C ALA A 296 0.88 -0.46 -5.67
N ARG A 297 1.05 0.82 -5.31
CA ARG A 297 2.04 1.26 -4.32
C ARG A 297 1.80 0.61 -2.97
N GLU A 298 0.57 0.65 -2.46
CA GLU A 298 0.26 0.11 -1.14
C GLU A 298 0.32 -1.42 -1.13
N ALA A 299 -0.10 -2.11 -2.19
CA ALA A 299 0.08 -3.55 -2.31
C ALA A 299 1.57 -3.94 -2.31
N LEU A 300 2.41 -3.24 -3.08
CA LEU A 300 3.86 -3.48 -3.11
C LEU A 300 4.51 -3.23 -1.74
N ARG A 301 4.16 -2.13 -1.08
CA ARG A 301 4.72 -1.74 0.22
C ARG A 301 4.30 -2.69 1.35
N ARG A 302 3.02 -3.06 1.38
CA ARG A 302 2.40 -3.75 2.53
C ARG A 302 2.31 -5.27 2.32
N ALA A 303 1.77 -5.71 1.19
CA ALA A 303 1.61 -7.14 0.91
C ALA A 303 2.86 -7.79 0.30
N ARG A 304 3.74 -6.99 -0.33
CA ARG A 304 4.98 -7.44 -0.99
C ARG A 304 4.74 -8.66 -1.90
N PRO A 305 3.89 -8.54 -2.94
CA PRO A 305 3.45 -9.67 -3.75
C PRO A 305 4.53 -10.23 -4.68
N LEU A 306 4.49 -11.53 -4.93
CA LEU A 306 5.31 -12.23 -5.94
C LEU A 306 4.85 -11.90 -7.36
N THR A 307 3.57 -11.61 -7.56
CA THR A 307 3.03 -11.16 -8.85
C THR A 307 1.99 -10.06 -8.67
N LEU A 308 2.10 -8.99 -9.43
CA LEU A 308 1.13 -7.90 -9.45
C LEU A 308 0.78 -7.54 -10.90
N VAL A 309 -0.50 -7.60 -11.24
CA VAL A 309 -1.04 -7.04 -12.49
C VAL A 309 -1.85 -5.80 -12.16
N THR A 310 -1.54 -4.69 -12.80
CA THR A 310 -2.31 -3.44 -12.74
C THR A 310 -2.88 -3.15 -14.11
N ARG A 311 -4.19 -2.88 -14.22
CA ARG A 311 -4.83 -2.45 -15.46
C ARG A 311 -5.52 -1.11 -15.25
N TYR A 312 -5.11 -0.13 -16.05
CA TYR A 312 -5.61 1.23 -15.97
C TYR A 312 -6.80 1.41 -16.92
N SER A 313 -8.00 1.64 -16.36
CA SER A 313 -9.19 1.99 -17.13
C SER A 313 -9.39 3.52 -17.19
N PRO A 314 -10.06 4.04 -18.24
CA PRO A 314 -10.27 5.47 -18.41
C PRO A 314 -10.87 6.17 -17.18
N ARG A 315 -10.23 7.24 -16.71
CA ARG A 315 -10.76 8.09 -15.65
C ARG A 315 -11.86 8.99 -16.18
N GLN A 316 -12.74 9.41 -15.28
CA GLN A 316 -13.68 10.49 -15.56
C GLN A 316 -12.95 11.82 -15.81
N THR A 317 -13.49 12.64 -16.70
CA THR A 317 -13.04 14.02 -16.89
C THR A 317 -13.21 14.80 -15.59
N GLN A 318 -12.27 15.70 -15.28
CA GLN A 318 -12.37 16.56 -14.11
C GLN A 318 -13.65 17.40 -14.17
N ARG A 319 -14.46 17.32 -13.11
CA ARG A 319 -15.60 18.21 -12.88
C ARG A 319 -15.24 19.23 -11.80
N PRO A 320 -15.84 20.44 -11.80
CA PRO A 320 -15.75 21.34 -10.67
C PRO A 320 -16.13 20.62 -9.37
N MET A 321 -15.39 20.89 -8.30
CA MET A 321 -15.57 20.23 -6.99
C MET A 321 -17.05 20.21 -6.59
N ASN A 322 -17.75 21.34 -6.76
CA ASN A 322 -19.17 21.53 -6.45
C ASN A 322 -20.09 20.50 -7.14
N GLU A 323 -19.78 20.13 -8.40
CA GLU A 323 -20.54 19.17 -9.21
C GLU A 323 -20.22 17.72 -8.87
N MET A 324 -19.07 17.47 -8.23
CA MET A 324 -18.71 16.13 -7.76
C MET A 324 -19.44 15.76 -6.46
N TRP A 325 -19.81 16.76 -5.65
CA TRP A 325 -20.58 16.57 -4.42
C TRP A 325 -22.10 16.60 -4.64
N MET A 326 -22.55 17.34 -5.65
CA MET A 326 -23.96 17.29 -6.06
C MET A 326 -24.17 15.98 -6.81
N ALA A 327 -25.13 15.17 -6.37
CA ALA A 327 -25.53 13.89 -6.99
C ALA A 327 -26.17 14.06 -8.39
N SER A 328 -25.62 14.95 -9.22
CA SER A 328 -26.02 15.21 -10.60
C SER A 328 -25.56 14.03 -11.46
N ARG A 329 -26.44 13.03 -11.56
CA ARG A 329 -26.34 11.75 -12.29
C ARG A 329 -26.30 11.90 -13.82
N GLY A 330 -25.52 12.83 -14.37
CA GLY A 330 -25.22 12.86 -15.80
C GLY A 330 -24.15 11.82 -16.17
N PRO A 331 -24.19 11.22 -17.38
CA PRO A 331 -23.21 10.21 -17.78
C PRO A 331 -21.79 10.75 -17.61
N LEU A 332 -20.94 9.97 -16.94
CA LEU A 332 -19.54 10.33 -16.71
C LEU A 332 -18.82 10.31 -18.05
N LYS A 333 -18.42 11.49 -18.54
CA LYS A 333 -17.51 11.56 -19.68
C LYS A 333 -16.15 11.05 -19.22
N VAL A 334 -15.62 10.07 -19.92
CA VAL A 334 -14.28 9.52 -19.67
C VAL A 334 -13.23 10.21 -20.54
N ASP A 335 -11.98 10.17 -20.09
CA ASP A 335 -10.82 10.74 -20.77
C ASP A 335 -9.75 9.65 -21.01
N PRO A 336 -9.90 8.78 -22.03
CA PRO A 336 -8.92 7.72 -22.29
C PRO A 336 -7.51 8.26 -22.56
N GLN A 337 -7.39 9.41 -23.24
CA GLN A 337 -6.09 9.98 -23.60
C GLN A 337 -5.36 10.55 -22.39
N GLY A 338 -6.04 11.33 -21.54
CA GLY A 338 -5.47 11.79 -20.29
C GLY A 338 -5.15 10.62 -19.35
N SER A 339 -5.97 9.56 -19.38
CA SER A 339 -5.71 8.34 -18.61
C SER A 339 -4.47 7.60 -19.06
N LEU A 340 -4.16 7.60 -20.36
CA LEU A 340 -2.95 6.99 -20.89
C LEU A 340 -1.68 7.67 -20.35
N ILE A 341 -1.69 9.01 -20.25
CA ILE A 341 -0.58 9.77 -19.66
C ILE A 341 -0.39 9.41 -18.18
N ASP A 342 -1.50 9.36 -17.43
CA ASP A 342 -1.47 8.95 -16.02
C ASP A 342 -0.97 7.51 -15.86
N ALA A 343 -1.42 6.61 -16.74
CA ALA A 343 -1.08 5.19 -16.71
C ALA A 343 0.38 4.91 -17.09
N ASP A 344 0.96 5.65 -18.05
CA ASP A 344 2.39 5.58 -18.39
C ASP A 344 3.26 5.97 -17.19
N MET A 345 2.90 7.08 -16.53
CA MET A 345 3.54 7.51 -15.27
C MET A 345 3.30 6.50 -14.15
N GLY A 346 2.10 5.94 -14.05
CA GLY A 346 1.73 4.91 -13.09
C GLY A 346 2.57 3.64 -13.26
N ALA A 347 2.79 3.19 -14.50
CA ALA A 347 3.68 2.06 -14.81
C ALA A 347 5.11 2.33 -14.33
N TYR A 348 5.64 3.53 -14.59
CA TYR A 348 6.96 3.92 -14.10
C TYR A 348 7.05 3.93 -12.56
N TYR A 349 6.03 4.44 -11.87
CA TYR A 349 5.98 4.41 -10.41
C TYR A 349 5.84 3.00 -9.85
N THR A 350 5.05 2.11 -10.47
CA THR A 350 4.97 0.70 -10.07
C THR A 350 6.35 0.05 -10.15
N TRP A 351 7.10 0.28 -11.24
CA TRP A 351 8.48 -0.21 -11.37
C TRP A 351 9.39 0.33 -10.25
N ILE A 352 9.38 1.64 -9.97
CA ILE A 352 10.17 2.22 -8.87
C ILE A 352 9.83 1.56 -7.54
N ASN A 353 8.55 1.36 -7.23
CA ASN A 353 8.13 0.75 -5.97
C ASN A 353 8.54 -0.72 -5.89
N GLN A 354 8.45 -1.48 -6.99
CA GLN A 354 8.96 -2.86 -7.05
C GLN A 354 10.46 -2.93 -6.75
N ARG A 355 11.24 -1.97 -7.27
CA ARG A 355 12.69 -1.88 -7.09
C ARG A 355 13.13 -1.60 -5.64
N ARG A 356 12.23 -1.18 -4.77
CA ARG A 356 12.49 -0.95 -3.34
C ARG A 356 12.36 -2.23 -2.49
N LEU A 357 11.85 -3.32 -3.06
CA LEU A 357 11.63 -4.57 -2.34
C LEU A 357 12.88 -5.47 -2.38
N THR A 358 13.04 -6.30 -1.36
CA THR A 358 14.01 -7.41 -1.36
C THR A 358 13.77 -8.33 -2.56
N GLY A 359 14.86 -8.81 -3.16
CA GLY A 359 14.86 -9.53 -4.43
C GLY A 359 14.77 -8.65 -5.69
N ALA A 360 14.85 -7.32 -5.58
CA ALA A 360 14.80 -6.40 -6.74
C ALA A 360 15.83 -6.75 -7.83
N GLY A 361 17.00 -7.30 -7.49
CA GLY A 361 18.02 -7.71 -8.45
C GLY A 361 17.53 -8.75 -9.47
N SER A 362 16.57 -9.59 -9.10
CA SER A 362 15.98 -10.63 -9.97
C SER A 362 14.59 -10.25 -10.51
N SER A 363 14.03 -9.11 -10.09
CA SER A 363 12.66 -8.71 -10.42
C SER A 363 12.45 -8.48 -11.92
N ARG A 364 11.22 -8.74 -12.35
CA ARG A 364 10.78 -8.64 -13.74
C ARG A 364 9.60 -7.67 -13.81
N PHE A 365 9.56 -6.87 -14.87
CA PHE A 365 8.53 -5.87 -15.09
C PHE A 365 8.14 -5.82 -16.57
N ILE A 366 6.84 -5.80 -16.85
CA ILE A 366 6.27 -5.57 -18.17
C ILE A 366 5.35 -4.35 -18.09
N ALA A 367 5.46 -3.43 -19.04
CA ALA A 367 4.35 -2.52 -19.34
C ALA A 367 3.94 -2.68 -20.79
N TRP A 368 2.64 -2.79 -21.04
CA TRP A 368 2.07 -3.02 -22.37
C TRP A 368 0.94 -2.03 -22.64
N PHE A 369 0.96 -1.43 -23.82
CA PHE A 369 -0.11 -0.58 -24.31
C PHE A 369 -1.24 -1.48 -24.81
N GLU A 370 -2.32 -1.55 -24.04
CA GLU A 370 -3.48 -2.40 -24.27
C GLU A 370 -4.01 -2.28 -25.69
N ASP A 371 -4.22 -3.42 -26.34
CA ASP A 371 -4.66 -3.56 -27.73
C ASP A 371 -3.73 -2.91 -28.77
N GLN A 372 -2.49 -2.55 -28.39
CA GLN A 372 -1.48 -1.94 -29.26
C GLN A 372 -0.18 -2.75 -29.33
N HIS A 373 0.69 -2.36 -30.27
CA HIS A 373 1.91 -3.08 -30.62
C HIS A 373 3.13 -2.75 -29.75
N GLU A 374 2.95 -1.94 -28.70
CA GLU A 374 4.03 -1.38 -27.92
C GLU A 374 4.09 -1.98 -26.52
N ALA A 375 5.27 -2.47 -26.12
CA ALA A 375 5.53 -2.92 -24.77
C ALA A 375 6.97 -2.58 -24.35
N ILE A 376 7.21 -2.53 -23.05
CA ILE A 376 8.55 -2.49 -22.49
C ILE A 376 8.73 -3.59 -21.47
N VAL A 377 9.89 -4.25 -21.52
CA VAL A 377 10.24 -5.35 -20.62
C VAL A 377 11.54 -5.00 -19.91
N VAL A 378 11.49 -4.97 -18.59
CA VAL A 378 12.65 -4.77 -17.71
C VAL A 378 12.85 -6.06 -16.92
N ALA A 379 13.91 -6.79 -17.22
CA ALA A 379 14.29 -8.01 -16.50
C ALA A 379 15.80 -8.25 -16.62
N PRO A 380 16.41 -9.09 -15.75
CA PRO A 380 17.85 -9.37 -15.81
C PRO A 380 18.33 -9.92 -17.16
N ALA A 381 17.49 -10.71 -17.84
CA ALA A 381 17.80 -11.29 -19.15
C ALA A 381 17.64 -10.32 -20.33
N MET A 382 17.16 -9.09 -20.09
CA MET A 382 16.81 -8.14 -21.16
C MET A 382 17.90 -7.07 -21.34
N ALA A 383 18.20 -6.75 -22.59
CA ALA A 383 19.15 -5.70 -22.92
C ALA A 383 18.56 -4.31 -22.59
N LYS A 384 19.24 -3.56 -21.73
CA LYS A 384 18.81 -2.23 -21.28
C LYS A 384 19.01 -1.17 -22.35
N GLY A 385 18.07 -0.23 -22.48
CA GLY A 385 18.21 0.91 -23.40
C GLY A 385 18.12 0.50 -24.87
N THR A 386 17.52 -0.65 -25.18
CA THR A 386 17.45 -1.18 -26.56
C THR A 386 16.01 -1.17 -27.09
N VAL A 387 15.89 -1.19 -28.41
CA VAL A 387 14.61 -1.30 -29.13
C VAL A 387 14.64 -2.57 -29.96
N SER A 388 13.60 -3.39 -29.83
CA SER A 388 13.34 -4.55 -30.67
C SER A 388 12.20 -4.25 -31.64
N THR A 389 12.50 -4.35 -32.93
CA THR A 389 11.51 -4.23 -34.01
C THR A 389 11.06 -5.59 -34.55
N SER A 390 11.54 -6.69 -33.97
CA SER A 390 11.15 -8.03 -34.39
C SER A 390 9.73 -8.37 -33.91
N PRO A 391 8.88 -8.96 -34.77
CA PRO A 391 7.57 -9.44 -34.35
C PRO A 391 7.65 -10.42 -33.18
N CYS A 392 6.82 -10.20 -32.17
CA CYS A 392 6.64 -11.11 -31.03
C CYS A 392 5.22 -11.01 -30.48
N ASP A 393 4.87 -11.91 -29.57
CA ASP A 393 3.62 -11.87 -28.82
C ASP A 393 3.91 -11.87 -27.30
N LEU A 394 2.88 -11.60 -26.50
CA LEU A 394 3.00 -11.59 -25.05
C LEU A 394 3.41 -12.94 -24.45
N PRO A 395 2.93 -14.11 -24.94
CA PRO A 395 3.43 -15.41 -24.49
C PRO A 395 4.95 -15.57 -24.69
N LYS A 396 5.48 -15.15 -25.83
CA LYS A 396 6.93 -15.18 -26.12
C LYS A 396 7.71 -14.20 -25.24
N ILE A 397 7.17 -13.02 -24.98
CA ILE A 397 7.76 -12.08 -24.02
C ILE A 397 7.84 -12.70 -22.63
N LEU A 398 6.76 -13.32 -22.16
CA LEU A 398 6.70 -13.98 -20.87
C LEU A 398 7.70 -15.14 -20.77
N SER A 399 7.90 -15.91 -21.84
CA SER A 399 8.85 -17.04 -21.84
C SER A 399 10.31 -16.60 -21.78
N TRP A 400 10.66 -15.43 -22.35
CA TRP A 400 12.01 -14.86 -22.23
C TRP A 400 12.37 -14.41 -20.82
N ILE A 401 11.36 -14.09 -20.02
CA ILE A 401 11.54 -13.64 -18.63
C ILE A 401 11.06 -14.68 -17.62
N ALA A 402 10.79 -15.93 -18.03
CA ALA A 402 10.25 -16.97 -17.15
C ALA A 402 11.23 -17.42 -16.06
#